data_AF-W7JWE2-F1
#
_entry.id   AF-W7JWE2-F1
#
_cell.length_a   1.000
_cell.length_b   1.000
_cell.length_c   1.000
_cell.angle_alpha   90.00
_cell.angle_beta   90.00
_cell.angle_gamma   90.00
#
_symmetry.space_group_name_H-M   'P 1'
#
loop_
_entity.id
_entity.type
_entity.pdbx_description
1 polymer ?
#
loop_
_entity_poly.entity_id
_entity_poly.type
_entity_poly.pdbx_seq_one_letter_code
_entity_poly.pdbx_strand_id
1 'polypeptide(L)' 'VARVLTVYNQKRKMELRQLYKNKKFKPYNLRKKLTKNKRLQLSPKQKAAMTLR' A
#
# COMPACT_ATOMS: atom_id res chain seq x y z
N VAL A 1 -19.21 -20.03 13.06
CA VAL A 1 -18.67 -18.74 13.54
C VAL A 1 -17.60 -18.14 12.60
N ALA A 2 -16.56 -18.89 12.22
CA ALA A 2 -15.44 -18.36 11.40
C ALA A 2 -15.85 -17.65 10.10
N ARG A 3 -16.82 -18.19 9.35
CA ARG A 3 -17.28 -17.60 8.06
C ARG A 3 -17.82 -16.18 8.23
N VAL A 4 -18.61 -15.94 9.28
CA VAL A 4 -19.18 -14.62 9.59
C VAL A 4 -18.07 -13.60 9.87
N LEU A 5 -17.08 -13.99 10.68
CA LEU A 5 -15.93 -13.14 11.00
C LEU A 5 -15.09 -12.82 9.75
N THR A 6 -14.90 -13.79 8.86
CA THR A 6 -14.15 -13.58 7.61
C THR A 6 -14.84 -12.54 6.72
N VAL A 7 -16.14 -12.67 6.50
CA VAL A 7 -16.92 -11.72 5.68
C VAL A 7 -16.90 -10.32 6.30
N TYR A 8 -17.11 -10.23 7.62
CA TYR A 8 -17.03 -8.95 8.34
C TYR A 8 -15.65 -8.29 8.19
N ASN A 9 -14.57 -9.05 8.37
CA ASN A 9 -13.21 -8.54 8.24
C ASN A 9 -12.86 -8.13 6.80
N GLN A 10 -13.35 -8.87 5.81
CA GLN A 10 -13.18 -8.52 4.39
C GLN A 10 -13.86 -7.19 4.08
N LYS A 11 -15.13 -7.03 4.48
CA LYS A 11 -15.92 -5.81 4.26
C LYS A 11 -15.28 -4.59 4.91
N ARG A 12 -14.93 -4.69 6.20
CA ARG A 12 -14.22 -3.63 6.94
C ARG A 12 -12.92 -3.21 6.25
N LYS A 13 -12.14 -4.17 5.76
CA LYS A 13 -10.85 -3.90 5.08
C LYS A 13 -11.06 -3.20 3.73
N MET A 14 -12.10 -3.56 2.98
CA MET A 14 -12.43 -2.91 1.70
C MET A 14 -12.78 -1.44 1.90
N GLU A 15 -13.63 -1.13 2.88
CA GLU A 15 -14.03 0.26 3.20
C GLU A 15 -12.83 1.11 3.62
N LEU A 16 -11.95 0.57 4.47
CA LEU A 16 -10.70 1.23 4.83
C LEU A 16 -9.80 1.48 3.62
N ARG A 17 -9.71 0.55 2.66
CA ARG A 17 -8.94 0.78 1.43
C ARG A 17 -9.51 1.90 0.58
N GLN A 18 -10.83 2.03 0.50
CA GLN A 18 -11.50 3.10 -0.22
C GLN A 18 -11.23 4.46 0.44
N LEU A 19 -11.39 4.54 1.77
CA LEU A 19 -11.15 5.75 2.56
C LEU A 19 -9.70 6.28 2.41
N TYR A 20 -8.71 5.39 2.32
CA TYR A 20 -7.29 5.74 2.23
C TYR A 20 -6.72 5.65 0.80
N LYS A 21 -7.55 5.55 -0.26
CA LYS A 21 -7.06 5.30 -1.64
C LYS A 21 -6.06 6.35 -2.12
N ASN A 22 -6.37 7.63 -1.91
CA ASN A 22 -5.57 8.76 -2.41
C ASN A 22 -4.82 9.52 -1.31
N LYS A 23 -4.89 9.04 -0.05
CA LYS A 23 -4.18 9.66 1.06
C LYS A 23 -2.69 9.32 0.99
N LYS A 24 -1.83 10.32 1.21
CA LYS A 24 -0.37 10.16 1.28
C LYS A 24 0.04 9.17 2.36
N PHE A 25 -0.54 9.28 3.55
CA PHE A 25 -0.22 8.44 4.69
C PHE A 25 -1.30 7.37 4.89
N LYS A 26 -0.93 6.11 4.64
CA LYS A 26 -1.78 4.95 4.88
C LYS A 26 -1.28 4.16 6.10
N PRO A 27 -2.18 3.60 6.91
CA PRO A 27 -1.83 2.65 7.96
C PRO A 27 -0.96 1.51 7.42
N TYR A 28 0.00 1.03 8.21
CA TYR A 28 0.96 -0.01 7.80
C TYR A 28 0.28 -1.25 7.21
N ASN A 29 -0.83 -1.68 7.83
CA ASN A 29 -1.63 -2.84 7.42
C ASN A 29 -2.29 -2.73 6.03
N LEU A 30 -2.48 -1.51 5.51
CA LEU A 30 -3.08 -1.28 4.19
C LEU A 30 -2.04 -1.14 3.06
N ARG A 31 -0.76 -0.96 3.41
CA ARG A 31 0.34 -0.82 2.45
C ARG A 31 0.56 -2.15 1.70
N LYS A 32 1.14 -2.06 0.49
CA LYS A 32 1.53 -3.26 -0.27
C LYS A 32 2.62 -4.01 0.51
N LYS A 33 2.48 -5.33 0.63
CA LYS A 33 3.48 -6.19 1.26
C LYS A 33 4.62 -6.42 0.27
N LEU A 34 5.71 -5.68 0.43
CA LEU A 34 6.94 -5.83 -0.34
C LEU A 34 8.08 -6.26 0.60
N THR A 35 9.16 -6.81 0.06
CA THR A 35 10.39 -7.05 0.83
C THR A 35 11.01 -5.72 1.27
N LYS A 36 11.81 -5.74 2.35
CA LYS A 36 12.50 -4.54 2.86
C LYS A 36 13.32 -3.88 1.76
N ASN A 37 14.09 -4.67 1.01
CA ASN A 37 14.96 -4.19 -0.07
C ASN A 37 14.14 -3.48 -1.16
N LYS A 38 13.02 -4.05 -1.62
CA LYS A 38 12.15 -3.40 -2.62
C LYS A 38 11.54 -2.09 -2.12
N ARG A 39 11.25 -1.96 -0.82
CA ARG A 39 10.71 -0.70 -0.25
C ARG A 39 11.74 0.43 -0.18
N LEU A 40 13.01 0.10 0.00
CA LEU A 40 14.11 1.06 0.16
C LEU A 40 14.76 1.45 -1.17
N GLN A 41 14.50 0.71 -2.24
CA GLN A 41 15.02 1.02 -3.58
C GLN A 41 14.47 2.34 -4.12
N LEU A 42 15.30 3.04 -4.91
CA LEU A 42 14.89 4.22 -5.66
C LEU A 42 13.73 3.90 -6.61
N SER A 43 12.83 4.87 -6.78
CA SER A 43 11.77 4.79 -7.77
C SER A 43 12.36 4.77 -9.19
N PRO A 44 11.69 4.15 -10.18
CA PRO A 44 12.19 4.11 -11.56
C PRO A 44 12.48 5.50 -12.14
N LYS A 45 11.64 6.49 -11.80
CA LYS A 45 11.84 7.89 -12.21
C LYS A 45 13.15 8.47 -11.66
N GLN A 46 13.46 8.19 -10.39
CA GLN A 46 14.73 8.64 -9.78
C GLN A 46 15.93 7.94 -10.40
N LYS A 47 15.81 6.64 -10.71
CA LYS A 47 16.88 5.89 -11.36
C LYS A 47 17.20 6.40 -12.77
N ALA A 48 16.19 6.87 -13.49
CA ALA A 48 16.34 7.39 -14.85
C ALA A 48 16.63 8.90 -14.90
N ALA A 49 16.67 9.59 -13.75
CA ALA A 49 16.88 11.03 -13.72
C ALA A 49 18.33 11.36 -14.10
N MET A 50 18.49 12.27 -15.06
CA MET A 50 19.77 12.82 -15.51
C MET A 50 19.73 14.34 -15.39
N THR A 51 20.89 14.97 -15.24
CA THR A 51 21.00 16.44 -15.22
C THR A 51 20.85 17.01 -16.63
N LEU A 52 20.39 18.27 -16.74
CA LEU A 52 20.52 19.01 -17.98
C LEU A 52 22.02 19.21 -18.27
N ARG A 53 22.45 18.93 -19.50
CA ARG A 53 23.85 19.05 -19.91
C ARG A 53 24.20 20.49 -20.26
#